data_AF-A0AAV6NML6-F1
#
_entry.id   AF-A0AAV6NML6-F1
#
_cell.length_a   1.000
_cell.length_b   1.000
_cell.length_c   1.000
_cell.angle_alpha   90.00
_cell.angle_beta   90.00
_cell.angle_gamma   90.00
#
_symmetry.space_group_name_H-M   'P 1'
#
loop_
_entity.id
_entity.type
_entity.pdbx_description
1 polymer ?
#
loop_
_entity_poly.entity_id
_entity_poly.type
_entity_poly.pdbx_seq_one_letter_code
_entity_poly.pdbx_strand_id
1 'polypeptide(L)'
;MAAKSLLSLSLLLLLLHIAAANPPRPTPKPVAIAVEGMVYCQNCQKIGSWSLTGAKPIAGAKISVICKNHNNQVSFYKVYETNKYGYFYAELVGYKMPHPVLDHPLQACKVKPISSPLSDCDLLTNLNYGIAGAPLRYDKKFVVGPKYRAAVYSAGPLAFHPEKCL
;
A
#
# COMPACT_ATOMS: atom_id res chain seq x y z
N MET A 1 -66.53 -13.65 16.75
CA MET A 1 -65.22 -14.23 16.37
C MET A 1 -64.41 -13.37 15.38
N ALA A 2 -65.01 -12.44 14.64
CA ALA A 2 -64.30 -11.63 13.62
C ALA A 2 -63.31 -10.57 14.16
N ALA A 3 -63.58 -9.92 15.31
CA ALA A 3 -62.76 -8.82 15.81
C ALA A 3 -61.34 -9.22 16.25
N LYS A 4 -61.17 -10.44 16.80
CA LYS A 4 -59.85 -10.95 17.23
C LYS A 4 -58.92 -11.22 16.04
N SER A 5 -59.48 -11.62 14.89
CA SER A 5 -58.74 -11.87 13.65
C SER A 5 -58.26 -10.57 12.97
N LEU A 6 -58.98 -9.47 13.15
CA LEU A 6 -58.60 -8.16 12.59
C LEU A 6 -57.48 -7.51 13.41
N LEU A 7 -57.52 -7.64 14.73
CA LEU A 7 -56.46 -7.19 15.65
C LEU A 7 -55.14 -7.95 15.44
N SER A 8 -55.21 -9.26 15.18
CA SER A 8 -54.01 -10.05 14.88
C SER A 8 -53.38 -9.67 13.54
N LEU A 9 -54.20 -9.37 12.54
CA LEU A 9 -53.72 -8.98 11.21
C LEU A 9 -53.09 -7.58 11.23
N SER A 10 -53.69 -6.62 11.96
CA SER A 10 -53.12 -5.28 12.09
C SER A 10 -51.79 -5.30 12.85
N LEU A 11 -51.66 -6.16 13.87
CA LEU A 11 -50.41 -6.33 14.61
C LEU A 11 -49.30 -6.95 13.74
N LEU A 12 -49.63 -7.95 12.91
CA LEU A 12 -48.69 -8.53 11.94
C LEU A 12 -48.22 -7.50 10.90
N LEU A 13 -49.15 -6.68 10.39
CA LEU A 13 -48.82 -5.62 9.44
C LEU A 13 -47.92 -4.55 10.09
N LEU A 14 -48.17 -4.18 11.35
CA LEU A 14 -47.31 -3.24 12.09
C LEU A 14 -45.89 -3.80 12.29
N LEU A 15 -45.76 -5.09 12.62
CA LEU A 15 -44.47 -5.76 12.80
C LEU A 15 -43.67 -5.82 11.49
N LEU A 16 -44.33 -6.03 10.34
CA LEU A 16 -43.66 -5.97 9.02
C LEU A 16 -43.12 -4.56 8.70
N HIS A 17 -43.86 -3.50 9.05
CA HIS A 17 -43.42 -2.13 8.81
C HIS A 17 -42.21 -1.74 9.68
N ILE A 18 -42.15 -2.23 10.91
CA ILE A 18 -41.00 -1.97 11.81
C ILE A 18 -39.75 -2.71 11.33
N ALA A 19 -39.89 -3.92 10.77
CA ALA A 19 -38.78 -4.67 10.19
C ALA A 19 -38.20 -4.02 8.93
N ALA A 20 -39.02 -3.33 8.13
CA ALA A 20 -38.60 -2.66 6.90
C ALA A 20 -37.97 -1.25 7.13
N ALA A 21 -38.14 -0.65 8.31
CA ALA A 21 -37.76 0.74 8.58
C ALA A 21 -36.27 0.95 8.93
N ASN A 22 -35.48 -0.12 9.08
CA ASN A 22 -34.06 0.00 9.36
C ASN A 22 -33.22 -0.28 8.11
N PRO A 23 -32.81 0.75 7.35
CA PRO A 23 -31.85 0.55 6.28
C PRO A 23 -30.58 -0.07 6.87
N PRO A 24 -30.00 -1.11 6.24
CA PRO A 24 -28.78 -1.73 6.74
C PRO A 24 -27.71 -0.66 6.88
N ARG A 25 -27.19 -0.51 8.11
CA ARG A 25 -26.10 0.43 8.41
C ARG A 25 -24.91 0.04 7.49
N PRO A 26 -24.31 0.99 6.75
CA PRO A 26 -23.16 0.69 5.90
C PRO A 26 -22.09 0.04 6.75
N THR A 27 -21.69 -1.19 6.42
CA THR A 27 -20.59 -1.86 7.11
C THR A 27 -19.32 -1.04 6.89
N PRO A 28 -18.54 -0.74 7.94
CA PRO A 28 -17.26 -0.05 7.76
C PRO A 28 -16.38 -0.88 6.82
N LYS A 29 -16.03 -0.30 5.66
CA LYS A 29 -15.11 -0.94 4.73
C LYS A 29 -13.75 -1.10 5.43
N PRO A 30 -13.13 -2.29 5.44
CA PRO A 30 -11.79 -2.44 5.98
C PRO A 30 -10.85 -1.48 5.25
N VAL A 31 -10.06 -0.72 6.01
CA VAL A 31 -9.09 0.22 5.44
C VAL A 31 -7.92 -0.60 4.91
N ALA A 32 -7.76 -0.60 3.59
CA ALA A 32 -6.60 -1.20 2.96
C ALA A 32 -5.34 -0.38 3.26
N ILE A 33 -4.19 -1.02 3.14
CA ILE A 33 -2.89 -0.36 3.29
C ILE A 33 -2.23 -0.42 1.93
N ALA A 34 -1.74 0.72 1.47
CA ALA A 34 -0.96 0.81 0.24
C ALA A 34 0.36 1.52 0.50
N VAL A 35 1.37 1.15 -0.27
CA VAL A 35 2.67 1.81 -0.28
C VAL A 35 2.90 2.44 -1.63
N GLU A 36 3.36 3.68 -1.66
CA GLU A 36 3.72 4.37 -2.89
C GLU A 36 5.17 4.84 -2.87
N GLY A 37 5.73 5.04 -4.05
CA GLY A 37 7.07 5.57 -4.20
C GLY A 37 7.49 5.68 -5.65
N MET A 38 8.68 6.23 -5.84
CA MET A 38 9.31 6.39 -7.14
C MET A 38 10.57 5.54 -7.22
N VAL A 39 10.91 5.08 -8.42
CA VAL A 39 12.19 4.43 -8.72
C VAL A 39 12.90 5.21 -9.82
N TYR A 40 14.17 5.53 -9.58
CA TYR A 40 14.99 6.34 -10.47
C TYR A 40 16.27 5.63 -10.91
N CYS A 41 16.76 6.03 -12.06
CA CYS A 41 18.13 5.84 -12.48
C CYS A 41 18.93 7.06 -12.04
N GLN A 42 19.88 6.87 -11.11
CA GLN A 42 20.68 7.93 -10.56
C GLN A 42 21.61 8.53 -11.63
N ASN A 43 21.77 9.85 -11.59
CA ASN A 43 22.74 10.51 -12.45
C ASN A 43 24.17 10.07 -12.08
N CYS A 44 24.97 9.75 -13.10
CA CYS A 44 26.36 9.35 -12.97
C CYS A 44 27.21 10.27 -12.09
N GLN A 45 27.03 11.59 -12.21
CA GLN A 45 27.78 12.58 -11.41
C GLN A 45 27.39 12.58 -9.92
N LYS A 46 26.35 11.84 -9.54
CA LYS A 46 25.79 11.79 -8.18
C LYS A 46 25.92 10.42 -7.53
N ILE A 47 26.50 9.42 -8.22
CA ILE A 47 26.75 8.10 -7.64
C ILE A 47 27.57 8.24 -6.35
N GLY A 48 27.21 7.46 -5.33
CA GLY A 48 27.82 7.54 -3.99
C GLY A 48 27.28 8.67 -3.10
N SER A 49 26.44 9.56 -3.64
CA SER A 49 25.73 10.59 -2.87
C SER A 49 24.26 10.22 -2.61
N TRP A 50 23.62 10.96 -1.71
CA TRP A 50 22.18 10.88 -1.45
C TRP A 50 21.32 11.67 -2.46
N SER A 51 21.93 12.23 -3.51
CA SER A 51 21.25 13.12 -4.45
C SER A 51 20.58 12.36 -5.60
N LEU A 52 19.35 12.77 -5.92
CA LEU A 52 18.60 12.39 -7.12
C LEU A 52 18.52 13.53 -8.15
N THR A 53 19.36 14.56 -8.02
CA THR A 53 19.39 15.66 -8.98
C THR A 53 19.78 15.14 -10.36
N GLY A 54 18.92 15.38 -11.36
CA GLY A 54 19.11 14.90 -12.73
C GLY A 54 18.88 13.39 -12.90
N ALA A 55 18.32 12.70 -11.91
CA ALA A 55 17.94 11.30 -12.02
C ALA A 55 16.69 11.14 -12.91
N LYS A 56 16.60 10.02 -13.63
CA LYS A 56 15.50 9.73 -14.58
C LYS A 56 14.58 8.63 -14.03
N PRO A 57 13.25 8.75 -14.09
CA PRO A 57 12.36 7.70 -13.60
C PRO A 57 12.51 6.40 -14.42
N ILE A 58 12.40 5.26 -13.76
CA ILE A 58 12.51 3.94 -14.42
C ILE A 58 11.14 3.29 -14.51
N ALA A 59 10.60 3.16 -15.72
CA ALA A 59 9.43 2.34 -15.99
C ALA A 59 9.77 0.86 -15.93
N GLY A 60 8.87 0.01 -15.40
CA GLY A 60 9.07 -1.44 -15.35
C GLY A 60 10.07 -1.93 -14.29
N ALA A 61 10.55 -1.06 -13.40
CA ALA A 61 11.40 -1.46 -12.29
C ALA A 61 10.63 -2.31 -11.30
N LYS A 62 11.24 -3.41 -10.85
CA LYS A 62 10.67 -4.31 -9.85
C LYS A 62 11.15 -3.92 -8.46
N ILE A 63 10.20 -3.79 -7.55
CA ILE A 63 10.42 -3.51 -6.14
C ILE A 63 9.71 -4.57 -5.30
N SER A 64 10.23 -4.87 -4.12
CA SER A 64 9.52 -5.68 -3.11
C SER A 64 9.05 -4.79 -1.98
N VAL A 65 7.84 -5.07 -1.50
CA VAL A 65 7.42 -4.66 -0.17
C VAL A 65 7.52 -5.89 0.71
N ILE A 66 8.38 -5.80 1.73
CA ILE A 66 8.58 -6.84 2.72
C ILE A 66 8.16 -6.31 4.09
N CYS A 67 7.29 -7.05 4.77
CA CYS A 67 6.92 -6.75 6.15
C CYS A 67 7.33 -7.91 7.05
N LYS A 68 7.93 -7.57 8.19
CA LYS A 68 8.25 -8.52 9.25
C LYS A 68 7.38 -8.21 10.47
N ASN A 69 6.84 -9.24 11.09
CA ASN A 69 6.14 -9.09 12.37
C ASN A 69 7.14 -8.75 13.49
N HIS A 70 6.63 -8.44 14.68
CA HIS A 70 7.43 -8.14 15.87
C HIS A 70 8.42 -9.26 16.28
N ASN A 71 8.20 -10.50 15.81
CA ASN A 71 9.12 -11.64 15.99
C ASN A 71 10.14 -11.77 14.85
N ASN A 72 10.31 -10.75 14.01
CA ASN A 72 11.18 -10.71 12.84
C ASN A 72 10.87 -11.74 11.73
N GLN A 73 9.69 -12.37 11.75
CA GLN A 73 9.26 -13.30 10.71
C GLN A 73 8.58 -12.54 9.58
N VAL A 74 8.82 -12.96 8.33
CA VAL A 74 8.16 -12.34 7.16
C VAL A 74 6.66 -12.62 7.21
N SER A 75 5.88 -11.57 7.46
CA SER A 75 4.41 -11.62 7.53
C SER A 75 3.76 -11.22 6.21
N PHE A 76 4.49 -10.52 5.34
CA PHE A 76 4.06 -10.16 4.00
C PHE A 76 5.26 -9.98 3.09
N TYR A 77 5.16 -10.48 1.86
CA TYR A 77 6.11 -10.23 0.79
C TYR A 77 5.37 -10.19 -0.53
N LYS A 78 5.59 -9.15 -1.33
CA LYS A 78 5.10 -9.09 -2.71
C LYS A 78 5.99 -8.19 -3.55
N VAL A 79 6.13 -8.56 -4.81
CA VAL A 79 6.81 -7.79 -5.84
C VAL A 79 5.79 -6.93 -6.60
N TYR A 80 6.16 -5.69 -6.87
CA TYR A 80 5.40 -4.75 -7.67
C TYR A 80 6.31 -4.16 -8.75
N GLU A 81 5.66 -3.60 -9.77
CA GLU A 81 6.33 -3.01 -10.91
C GLU A 81 5.95 -1.52 -11.01
N THR A 82 6.91 -0.67 -11.36
CA THR A 82 6.64 0.74 -11.62
C THR A 82 5.93 0.94 -12.96
N ASN A 83 5.03 1.92 -12.99
CA ASN A 83 4.38 2.35 -14.22
C ASN A 83 5.35 3.13 -15.13
N LYS A 84 4.85 3.61 -16.27
CA LYS A 84 5.61 4.38 -17.26
C LYS A 84 6.32 5.65 -16.74
N TYR A 85 5.94 6.14 -15.56
CA TYR A 85 6.54 7.31 -14.92
C TYR A 85 7.51 6.96 -13.79
N GLY A 86 7.83 5.68 -13.59
CA GLY A 86 8.66 5.22 -12.49
C GLY A 86 7.98 5.21 -11.13
N TYR A 87 6.65 5.36 -11.10
CA TYR A 87 5.85 5.35 -9.89
C TYR A 87 5.27 3.95 -9.65
N PHE A 88 5.27 3.49 -8.39
CA PHE A 88 4.53 2.29 -7.98
C PHE A 88 3.46 2.62 -6.94
N TYR A 89 2.35 1.90 -6.99
CA TYR A 89 1.32 1.85 -5.96
C TYR A 89 1.08 0.40 -5.58
N ALA A 90 1.48 0.04 -4.37
CA ALA A 90 1.57 -1.33 -3.89
C ALA A 90 0.53 -1.59 -2.80
N GLU A 91 -0.62 -2.13 -3.19
CA GLU A 91 -1.67 -2.55 -2.25
C GLU A 91 -1.26 -3.83 -1.51
N LEU A 92 -1.16 -3.74 -0.18
CA LEU A 92 -0.79 -4.83 0.72
C LEU A 92 -1.97 -5.80 0.96
N VAL A 93 -2.53 -6.36 -0.12
CA VAL A 93 -3.68 -7.27 -0.04
C VAL A 93 -3.31 -8.52 0.76
N GLY A 94 -4.06 -8.76 1.83
CA GLY A 94 -3.82 -9.90 2.73
C GLY A 94 -2.78 -9.67 3.82
N TYR A 95 -2.20 -8.46 3.90
CA TYR A 95 -1.39 -8.08 5.06
C TYR A 95 -2.24 -8.02 6.32
N LYS A 96 -1.73 -8.63 7.40
CA LYS A 96 -2.40 -8.72 8.70
C LYS A 96 -1.52 -8.10 9.76
N MET A 97 -2.16 -7.43 10.72
CA MET A 97 -1.51 -6.82 11.88
C MET A 97 -2.08 -7.45 13.15
N PRO A 98 -1.67 -8.70 13.51
CA PRO A 98 -2.18 -9.34 14.72
C PRO A 98 -1.86 -8.53 15.98
N HIS A 99 -0.75 -7.78 16.00
CA HIS A 99 -0.45 -6.76 17.01
C HIS A 99 -0.44 -5.37 16.35
N PRO A 100 -1.55 -4.60 16.41
CA PRO A 100 -1.70 -3.37 15.62
C PRO A 100 -0.61 -2.31 15.80
N VAL A 101 0.02 -2.25 16.97
CA VAL A 101 1.10 -1.31 17.28
C VAL A 101 2.46 -1.83 16.81
N LEU A 102 2.78 -3.08 17.13
CA LEU A 102 4.10 -3.67 16.86
C LEU A 102 4.26 -4.11 15.40
N ASP A 103 3.17 -4.62 14.82
CA ASP A 103 3.10 -5.02 13.42
C ASP A 103 2.62 -3.87 12.54
N HIS A 104 2.68 -2.61 12.99
CA HIS A 104 2.25 -1.45 12.20
C HIS A 104 3.17 -1.24 10.98
N PRO A 105 2.65 -0.84 9.79
CA PRO A 105 3.45 -0.71 8.56
C PRO A 105 4.72 0.13 8.70
N LEU A 106 4.69 1.19 9.52
CA LEU A 106 5.84 2.06 9.78
C LEU A 106 7.02 1.32 10.43
N GLN A 107 6.73 0.30 11.24
CA GLN A 107 7.74 -0.50 11.95
C GLN A 107 8.04 -1.78 11.18
N ALA A 108 6.99 -2.46 10.71
CA ALA A 108 7.05 -3.78 10.14
C ALA A 108 7.55 -3.80 8.68
N CYS A 109 7.21 -2.80 7.87
CA CYS A 109 7.38 -2.85 6.42
C CYS A 109 8.56 -2.02 5.92
N LYS A 110 9.24 -2.53 4.90
CA LYS A 110 10.31 -1.88 4.14
C LYS A 110 10.10 -2.11 2.65
N VAL A 111 10.60 -1.18 1.83
CA VAL A 111 10.63 -1.35 0.37
C VAL A 111 12.06 -1.55 -0.11
N LYS A 112 12.28 -2.51 -1.02
CA LYS A 112 13.59 -2.78 -1.61
C LYS A 112 13.52 -2.83 -3.14
N PRO A 113 14.47 -2.22 -3.86
CA PRO A 113 14.61 -2.46 -5.29
C PRO A 113 15.06 -3.91 -5.52
N ILE A 114 14.54 -4.53 -6.58
CA ILE A 114 14.88 -5.91 -6.98
C ILE A 114 15.65 -5.88 -8.29
N SER A 115 15.06 -5.27 -9.32
CA SER A 115 15.67 -5.21 -10.65
C SER A 115 15.20 -4.00 -11.44
N SER A 116 16.07 -3.52 -12.33
CA SER A 116 15.75 -2.54 -13.36
C SER A 116 15.62 -3.26 -14.70
N PRO A 117 14.69 -2.85 -15.59
CA PRO A 117 14.67 -3.33 -16.97
C PRO A 117 15.70 -2.60 -17.86
N LEU A 118 16.36 -1.56 -17.35
CA LEU A 118 17.39 -0.81 -18.08
C LEU A 118 18.75 -1.46 -17.83
N SER A 119 19.34 -2.07 -18.87
CA SER A 119 20.64 -2.73 -18.78
C SER A 119 21.81 -1.77 -18.50
N ASP A 120 21.63 -0.48 -18.77
CA ASP A 120 22.60 0.57 -18.46
C ASP A 120 22.36 1.21 -17.08
N CYS A 121 21.37 0.73 -16.31
CA CYS A 121 21.04 1.27 -15.00
C CYS A 121 20.33 0.24 -14.11
N ASP A 122 21.04 -0.82 -13.75
CA ASP A 122 20.53 -1.97 -12.99
C ASP A 122 21.33 -2.28 -11.70
N LEU A 123 22.37 -1.50 -11.39
CA LEU A 123 23.12 -1.67 -10.15
C LEU A 123 22.38 -1.09 -8.96
N LEU A 124 22.26 -1.90 -7.90
CA LEU A 124 21.59 -1.52 -6.67
C LEU A 124 22.38 -0.42 -5.93
N THR A 125 21.70 0.61 -5.45
CA THR A 125 22.26 1.62 -4.54
C THR A 125 21.53 1.62 -3.20
N ASN A 126 22.25 2.00 -2.15
CA ASN A 126 21.65 2.22 -0.83
C ASN A 126 21.09 3.64 -0.64
N LEU A 127 20.96 4.42 -1.73
CA LEU A 127 20.26 5.71 -1.70
C LEU A 127 18.86 5.53 -1.11
N ASN A 128 18.51 6.43 -0.18
CA ASN A 128 17.29 6.34 0.65
C ASN A 128 17.07 4.97 1.30
N TYR A 129 18.17 4.31 1.69
CA TYR A 129 18.19 3.00 2.32
C TYR A 129 17.70 1.87 1.40
N GLY A 130 17.86 1.97 0.08
CA GLY A 130 17.36 0.95 -0.87
C GLY A 130 17.80 -0.49 -0.55
N ILE A 131 19.10 -0.72 -0.31
CA ILE A 131 19.65 -2.04 0.02
C ILE A 131 19.22 -2.47 1.43
N ALA A 132 19.31 -1.57 2.41
CA ALA A 132 18.92 -1.85 3.79
C ALA A 132 17.39 -2.11 3.92
N GLY A 133 16.59 -1.48 3.06
CA GLY A 133 15.15 -1.39 3.12
C GLY A 133 14.70 0.04 3.42
N ALA A 134 14.08 0.69 2.44
CA ALA A 134 13.53 2.03 2.61
C ALA A 134 12.40 2.01 3.65
N PRO A 135 12.47 2.84 4.71
CA PRO A 135 11.40 2.95 5.69
C PRO A 135 10.16 3.60 5.07
N LEU A 136 9.01 3.26 5.62
CA LEU A 136 7.75 3.91 5.27
C LEU A 136 7.53 5.16 6.11
N ARG A 137 6.87 6.16 5.51
CA ARG A 137 6.36 7.35 6.17
C ARG A 137 4.87 7.47 5.91
N TYR A 138 4.13 8.06 6.86
CA TYR A 138 2.70 8.29 6.69
C TYR A 138 2.39 9.78 6.65
N ASP A 139 1.90 10.24 5.50
CA ASP A 139 1.66 11.67 5.24
C ASP A 139 0.18 12.05 5.38
N LYS A 140 -0.57 11.27 6.19
CA LYS A 140 -2.02 11.43 6.37
C LYS A 140 -2.80 11.31 5.04
N LYS A 141 -2.23 10.60 4.06
CA LYS A 141 -2.81 10.39 2.74
C LYS A 141 -3.79 9.22 2.77
N PHE A 142 -4.99 9.46 2.25
CA PHE A 142 -5.95 8.41 1.95
C PHE A 142 -6.35 8.46 0.47
N VAL A 143 -6.56 7.29 -0.12
CA VAL A 143 -7.26 7.15 -1.40
C VAL A 143 -8.65 6.61 -1.11
N VAL A 144 -9.68 7.29 -1.65
CA VAL A 144 -11.09 6.92 -1.47
C VAL A 144 -11.71 6.71 -2.83
N GLY A 145 -12.10 5.48 -3.12
CA GLY A 145 -12.90 5.09 -4.26
C GLY A 145 -14.29 4.59 -3.85
N PRO A 146 -15.18 4.32 -4.81
CA PRO A 146 -16.57 3.91 -4.54
C PRO A 146 -16.69 2.68 -3.63
N LYS A 147 -15.74 1.74 -3.72
CA LYS A 147 -15.69 0.49 -2.94
C LYS A 147 -14.40 0.32 -2.14
N TYR A 148 -13.51 1.30 -2.15
CA TYR A 148 -12.14 1.17 -1.64
C TYR A 148 -11.76 2.38 -0.80
N ARG A 149 -11.10 2.15 0.33
CA ARG A 149 -10.43 3.19 1.10
C ARG A 149 -9.09 2.65 1.56
N ALA A 150 -8.02 3.36 1.28
CA ALA A 150 -6.70 2.99 1.75
C ALA A 150 -5.94 4.12 2.41
N ALA A 151 -5.26 3.79 3.51
CA ALA A 151 -4.18 4.59 4.05
C ALA A 151 -2.94 4.36 3.18
N VAL A 152 -2.35 5.45 2.69
CA VAL A 152 -1.20 5.39 1.80
C VAL A 152 0.06 5.82 2.53
N TYR A 153 1.05 4.94 2.49
CA TYR A 153 2.38 5.13 3.06
C TYR A 153 3.37 5.40 1.95
N SER A 154 4.30 6.32 2.17
CA SER A 154 5.31 6.68 1.18
C SER A 154 6.63 6.03 1.55
N ALA A 155 7.24 5.32 0.62
CA ALA A 155 8.65 4.95 0.69
C ALA A 155 9.49 6.11 0.14
N GLY A 156 10.70 6.31 0.70
CA GLY A 156 11.68 7.18 0.07
C GLY A 156 11.96 6.73 -1.38
N PRO A 157 12.19 7.65 -2.32
CA PRO A 157 12.48 7.26 -3.70
C PRO A 157 13.67 6.29 -3.75
N LEU A 158 13.46 5.16 -4.40
CA LEU A 158 14.50 4.16 -4.61
C LEU A 158 15.28 4.50 -5.87
N ALA A 159 16.48 3.96 -5.98
CA ALA A 159 17.27 4.12 -7.18
C ALA A 159 18.09 2.89 -7.53
N PHE A 160 18.42 2.83 -8.82
CA PHE A 160 19.54 2.09 -9.37
C PHE A 160 20.57 3.11 -9.88
N HIS A 161 21.77 2.66 -10.19
CA HIS A 161 22.76 3.49 -10.87
C HIS A 161 23.38 2.78 -12.08
N PRO A 162 23.92 3.54 -13.04
CA PRO A 162 24.69 2.96 -14.13
C PRO A 162 25.98 2.30 -13.66
N GLU A 163 26.39 1.22 -14.34
CA GLU A 163 27.72 0.62 -14.18
C GLU A 163 28.81 1.51 -14.77
N LYS A 164 28.53 2.08 -15.95
CA LYS A 164 29.49 2.92 -16.69
C LYS A 164 28.93 4.33 -16.83
N CYS A 165 29.77 5.29 -16.45
CA CYS A 165 29.51 6.71 -16.63
C CYS A 165 30.41 7.21 -17.75
N LEU A 166 29.82 7.44 -18.92
CA LEU A 166 30.48 8.01 -20.08
C LEU A 166 30.56 9.54 -19.94
#